data_AF-A0AAD6EYV9-F1
#
_entry.id   AF-A0AAD6EYV9-F1
#
_cell.length_a   1.000
_cell.length_b   1.000
_cell.length_c   1.000
_cell.angle_alpha   90.00
_cell.angle_beta   90.00
_cell.angle_gamma   90.00
#
_symmetry.space_group_name_H-M   'P 1'
#
loop_
_entity.id
_entity.type
_entity.pdbx_description
1 polymer ?
#
loop_
_entity_poly.entity_id
_entity_poly.type
_entity_poly.pdbx_seq_one_letter_code
_entity_poly.pdbx_strand_id
1 'polypeptide(L)'
;MISTISSTKFPQLLPPTHQIYKSKRFQFYCYASISTAPLSAVSTTNSTCVISNFENQIHEIERLCEQSNTEAAILLTEQLIKDGFPIQLQIFLLLLQCCAGSRSLASVRKTHYLITRSQPKTSTLVFSYLASIYCKLGGLTDARQLLDKKLQKPKPGNKRKETYEKVRELHKEIREIGYVPDTRYVLQDIDEEAKEQSLMYHSERLAIAFGLISTPPGTTLRIMKNLRICGDCHNAVKLMSKVVEREIIMRDNKRFHHFRDGVCSCGDFW
;
A
#
# COMPACT_ATOMS: atom_id res chain seq x y z
N MET A 1 -11.25 52.96 1.47
CA MET A 1 -12.43 52.07 1.32
C MET A 1 -12.21 51.34 0.00
N ILE A 2 -11.62 50.15 -0.06
CA ILE A 2 -12.05 48.88 0.55
C ILE A 2 -13.51 48.57 0.19
N SER A 3 -13.70 47.73 -0.81
CA SER A 3 -14.91 46.93 -1.01
C SER A 3 -14.48 45.48 -1.26
N THR A 4 -15.11 44.56 -0.53
CA THR A 4 -14.64 43.19 -0.32
C THR A 4 -15.38 42.21 -1.22
N ILE A 5 -14.67 41.36 -1.97
CA ILE A 5 -15.21 40.12 -2.57
C ILE A 5 -14.16 39.04 -2.29
N SER A 6 -14.25 38.35 -1.16
CA SER A 6 -15.08 37.15 -0.92
C SER A 6 -14.56 35.91 -1.65
N SER A 7 -14.18 34.91 -0.85
CA SER A 7 -13.51 33.68 -1.27
C SER A 7 -14.42 32.74 -2.07
N THR A 8 -14.12 32.52 -3.35
CA THR A 8 -14.67 31.39 -4.11
C THR A 8 -13.92 30.11 -3.74
N LYS A 9 -14.54 29.27 -2.91
CA LYS A 9 -14.08 27.89 -2.66
C LYS A 9 -14.19 27.09 -3.97
N PHE A 10 -13.07 26.75 -4.60
CA PHE A 10 -13.05 25.72 -5.63
C PHE A 10 -13.26 24.33 -5.00
N PRO A 11 -14.01 23.42 -5.66
CA PRO A 11 -14.38 22.13 -5.10
C PRO A 11 -13.18 21.20 -4.92
N GLN A 12 -13.19 20.41 -3.84
CA GLN A 12 -12.22 19.35 -3.60
C GLN A 12 -12.47 18.18 -4.57
N LEU A 13 -11.90 18.28 -5.78
CA LEU A 13 -11.72 17.13 -6.66
C LEU A 13 -10.74 16.15 -6.01
N LEU A 14 -11.27 15.09 -5.40
CA LEU A 14 -10.49 13.92 -4.99
C LEU A 14 -9.89 13.26 -6.25
N PRO A 15 -8.56 13.17 -6.40
CA PRO A 15 -7.96 12.55 -7.57
C PRO A 15 -8.01 11.00 -7.46
N PRO A 16 -8.15 10.28 -8.58
CA PRO A 16 -8.43 8.85 -8.58
C PRO A 16 -7.22 8.01 -8.09
N THR A 17 -7.52 6.98 -7.29
CA THR A 17 -6.68 5.79 -6.98
C THR A 17 -5.15 5.95 -7.02
N HIS A 18 -4.61 7.01 -6.42
CA HIS A 18 -3.15 7.18 -6.29
C HIS A 18 -2.57 6.34 -5.14
N GLN A 19 -1.44 5.69 -5.37
CA GLN A 19 -0.65 5.07 -4.30
C GLN A 19 0.16 6.12 -3.54
N ILE A 20 -0.50 6.82 -2.61
CA ILE A 20 0.10 7.91 -1.82
C ILE A 20 1.11 7.36 -0.81
N TYR A 21 2.41 7.39 -1.11
CA TYR A 21 3.42 7.02 -0.13
C TYR A 21 3.82 8.23 0.74
N LYS A 22 3.33 8.25 1.99
CA LYS A 22 3.60 9.30 2.98
C LYS A 22 4.81 8.93 3.84
N SER A 23 5.96 9.55 3.65
CA SER A 23 7.03 9.50 4.66
C SER A 23 6.89 10.64 5.67
N LYS A 24 6.33 10.35 6.85
CA LYS A 24 6.34 11.29 7.99
C LYS A 24 7.76 11.69 8.42
N ARG A 25 8.79 10.89 8.10
CA ARG A 25 10.19 11.12 8.49
C ARG A 25 11.00 11.94 7.48
N PHE A 26 10.59 11.98 6.21
CA PHE A 26 11.35 12.65 5.14
C PHE A 26 10.62 13.84 4.48
N GLN A 27 9.47 14.25 5.01
CA GLN A 27 8.71 15.44 4.56
C GLN A 27 8.30 15.47 3.08
N PHE A 28 8.14 14.32 2.43
CA PHE A 28 7.72 14.23 1.03
C PHE A 28 6.57 13.26 0.74
N TYR A 29 5.92 13.52 -0.39
CA TYR A 29 4.91 12.66 -1.01
C TYR A 29 5.32 12.38 -2.46
N CYS A 30 5.31 11.11 -2.85
CA CYS A 30 5.51 10.69 -4.24
C CYS A 30 4.22 10.12 -4.82
N TYR A 31 3.91 10.45 -6.07
CA TYR A 31 2.71 10.00 -6.79
C TYR A 31 3.06 9.52 -8.20
N ALA A 32 2.35 8.49 -8.67
CA ALA A 32 2.27 8.08 -10.06
C ALA A 32 0.83 8.22 -10.56
N SER A 33 0.64 8.51 -11.85
CA SER A 33 -0.66 8.55 -12.52
C SER A 33 -0.79 7.37 -13.48
N ILE A 34 -1.93 6.66 -13.42
CA ILE A 34 -2.38 5.72 -14.44
C ILE A 34 -3.77 6.19 -14.89
N SER A 35 -4.05 6.19 -16.19
CA SER A 35 -5.34 6.59 -16.76
C SER A 35 -6.26 5.37 -16.89
N THR A 36 -7.51 5.46 -16.41
CA THR A 36 -8.55 4.43 -16.59
C THR A 36 -9.95 5.06 -16.65
N ALA A 37 -10.82 4.52 -17.52
CA ALA A 37 -12.20 4.98 -17.74
C ALA A 37 -13.23 4.13 -16.96
N PRO A 38 -14.48 4.60 -16.74
CA PRO A 38 -15.46 3.92 -15.89
C PRO A 38 -16.41 2.95 -16.64
N LEU A 39 -16.95 1.98 -15.89
CA LEU A 39 -18.00 1.04 -16.32
C LEU A 39 -19.33 1.34 -15.61
N SER A 40 -20.45 1.07 -16.29
CA SER A 40 -21.83 1.36 -15.85
C SER A 40 -22.54 0.16 -15.18
N ALA A 41 -23.68 0.41 -14.52
CA ALA A 41 -24.40 -0.52 -13.66
C ALA A 41 -25.74 -1.05 -14.24
N VAL A 42 -26.25 -2.16 -13.70
CA VAL A 42 -27.56 -2.76 -14.02
C VAL A 42 -28.28 -3.25 -12.75
N SER A 43 -29.62 -3.27 -12.76
CA SER A 43 -30.51 -3.78 -11.70
C SER A 43 -31.71 -4.52 -12.31
N THR A 44 -32.52 -5.39 -11.67
CA THR A 44 -32.54 -6.16 -10.40
C THR A 44 -33.96 -6.12 -9.81
N THR A 45 -34.71 -7.22 -9.91
CA THR A 45 -36.13 -7.32 -9.48
C THR A 45 -36.51 -8.61 -8.72
N ASN A 46 -35.56 -9.53 -8.47
CA ASN A 46 -35.82 -10.86 -7.86
C ASN A 46 -35.59 -10.93 -6.33
N SER A 47 -35.35 -9.82 -5.65
CA SER A 47 -34.59 -9.82 -4.39
C SER A 47 -35.34 -10.26 -3.13
N THR A 48 -36.64 -10.01 -2.98
CA THR A 48 -37.33 -10.11 -1.67
C THR A 48 -37.52 -11.54 -1.15
N CYS A 49 -37.86 -12.51 -2.02
CA CYS A 49 -37.98 -13.92 -1.62
C CYS A 49 -36.61 -14.58 -1.35
N VAL A 50 -35.59 -14.14 -2.08
CA VAL A 50 -34.21 -14.65 -1.96
C VAL A 50 -33.57 -14.24 -0.62
N ILE A 51 -33.91 -13.04 -0.10
CA ILE A 51 -33.40 -12.54 1.19
C ILE A 51 -33.97 -13.33 2.37
N SER A 52 -35.28 -13.57 2.43
CA SER A 52 -35.89 -14.27 3.57
C SER A 52 -35.47 -15.74 3.66
N ASN A 53 -35.24 -16.42 2.53
CA ASN A 53 -34.67 -17.77 2.53
C ASN A 53 -33.23 -17.79 3.07
N PHE A 54 -32.42 -16.78 2.72
CA PHE A 54 -31.03 -16.65 3.17
C PHE A 54 -30.93 -16.36 4.67
N GLU A 55 -31.78 -15.50 5.23
CA GLU A 55 -31.83 -15.20 6.67
C GLU A 55 -32.22 -16.45 7.49
N ASN A 56 -33.20 -17.23 7.02
CA ASN A 56 -33.55 -18.51 7.64
C ASN A 56 -32.39 -19.52 7.62
N GLN A 57 -31.63 -19.59 6.52
CA GLN A 57 -30.45 -20.45 6.42
C GLN A 57 -29.29 -19.99 7.31
N ILE A 58 -29.16 -18.69 7.60
CA ILE A 58 -28.22 -18.19 8.60
C ILE A 58 -28.62 -18.66 10.01
N HIS A 59 -29.88 -18.49 10.42
CA HIS A 59 -30.35 -18.95 11.73
C HIS A 59 -30.26 -20.47 11.91
N GLU A 60 -30.36 -21.25 10.83
CA GLU A 60 -30.06 -22.69 10.85
C GLU A 60 -28.60 -22.97 11.20
N ILE A 61 -27.64 -22.23 10.60
CA ILE A 61 -26.20 -22.37 10.93
C ILE A 61 -25.95 -22.04 12.40
N GLU A 62 -26.61 -21.02 12.95
CA GLU A 62 -26.50 -20.65 14.37
C GLU A 62 -26.96 -21.79 15.27
N ARG A 63 -28.16 -22.32 15.05
CA ARG A 63 -28.73 -23.44 15.82
C ARG A 63 -27.88 -24.72 15.73
N LEU A 64 -27.36 -25.04 14.55
CA LEU A 64 -26.46 -26.19 14.35
C LEU A 64 -25.15 -26.03 15.13
N CYS A 65 -24.65 -24.80 15.26
CA CYS A 65 -23.47 -24.51 16.07
C CYS A 65 -23.72 -24.67 17.58
N GLU A 66 -24.88 -24.22 18.08
CA GLU A 66 -25.31 -24.41 19.48
C GLU A 66 -25.46 -25.89 19.83
N GLN A 67 -26.02 -26.69 18.92
CA GLN A 67 -26.15 -28.14 19.05
C GLN A 67 -24.83 -28.90 18.89
N SER A 68 -23.69 -28.20 18.72
CA SER A 68 -22.37 -28.78 18.43
C SER A 68 -22.31 -29.64 17.16
N ASN A 69 -23.28 -29.51 16.25
CA ASN A 69 -23.32 -30.22 14.97
C ASN A 69 -22.48 -29.50 13.91
N THR A 70 -21.16 -29.46 14.17
CA THR A 70 -20.21 -28.66 13.40
C THR A 70 -20.12 -29.05 11.93
N GLU A 71 -20.29 -30.33 11.59
CA GLU A 71 -20.20 -30.77 10.20
C GLU A 71 -21.39 -30.31 9.36
N ALA A 72 -22.61 -30.39 9.89
CA ALA A 72 -23.80 -29.86 9.23
C ALA A 72 -23.73 -28.34 9.03
N ALA A 73 -23.29 -27.60 10.06
CA ALA A 73 -23.11 -26.14 9.97
C ALA A 73 -22.10 -25.73 8.88
N ILE A 74 -20.99 -26.46 8.74
CA ILE A 74 -19.99 -26.24 7.68
C ILE A 74 -20.56 -26.56 6.30
N LEU A 75 -21.28 -27.67 6.15
CA LEU A 75 -21.88 -28.08 4.86
C LEU A 75 -22.92 -27.07 4.38
N LEU A 76 -23.79 -26.59 5.27
CA LEU A 76 -24.78 -25.56 4.95
C LEU A 76 -24.10 -24.24 4.56
N THR A 77 -23.05 -23.84 5.28
CA THR A 77 -22.26 -22.65 4.92
C THR A 77 -21.55 -22.80 3.56
N GLU A 78 -21.01 -23.98 3.26
CA GLU A 78 -20.39 -24.26 1.95
C GLU A 78 -21.43 -24.16 0.82
N GLN A 79 -22.64 -24.66 1.06
CA GLN A 79 -23.74 -24.61 0.09
C GLN A 79 -24.15 -23.15 -0.19
N LEU A 80 -24.37 -22.32 0.83
CA LEU A 80 -24.66 -20.89 0.65
C LEU A 80 -23.58 -20.17 -0.18
N ILE A 81 -22.31 -20.53 -0.01
CA ILE A 81 -21.20 -19.94 -0.79
C ILE A 81 -21.23 -20.45 -2.25
N LYS A 82 -21.65 -21.70 -2.51
CA LYS A 82 -21.83 -22.23 -3.88
C LYS A 82 -22.99 -21.54 -4.59
N ASP A 83 -24.07 -21.26 -3.86
CA ASP A 83 -25.26 -20.57 -4.35
C ASP A 83 -25.05 -19.05 -4.53
N GLY A 84 -23.83 -18.55 -4.25
CA GLY A 84 -23.40 -17.18 -4.54
C GLY A 84 -23.68 -16.17 -3.43
N PHE A 85 -24.15 -16.60 -2.25
CA PHE A 85 -24.51 -15.68 -1.18
C PHE A 85 -23.28 -15.14 -0.42
N PRO A 86 -23.25 -13.83 -0.09
CA PRO A 86 -22.14 -13.22 0.65
C PRO A 86 -22.22 -13.54 2.14
N ILE A 87 -21.39 -14.48 2.61
CA ILE A 87 -21.29 -14.81 4.04
C ILE A 87 -20.50 -13.74 4.80
N GLN A 88 -21.10 -13.23 5.87
CA GLN A 88 -20.52 -12.23 6.76
C GLN A 88 -19.44 -12.83 7.69
N LEU A 89 -18.53 -11.97 8.17
CA LEU A 89 -17.42 -12.37 9.05
C LEU A 89 -17.88 -13.06 10.34
N GLN A 90 -19.05 -12.68 10.87
CA GLN A 90 -19.61 -13.21 12.11
C GLN A 90 -19.91 -14.70 12.03
N ILE A 91 -20.42 -15.19 10.89
CA ILE A 91 -20.73 -16.61 10.68
C ILE A 91 -19.45 -17.45 10.69
N PHE A 92 -18.35 -16.94 10.12
CA PHE A 92 -17.05 -17.62 10.21
C PHE A 92 -16.49 -17.66 11.64
N LEU A 93 -16.70 -16.61 12.44
CA LEU A 93 -16.31 -16.63 13.86
C LEU A 93 -17.11 -17.67 14.66
N LEU A 94 -18.41 -17.78 14.39
CA LEU A 94 -19.29 -18.76 15.01
C LEU A 94 -18.90 -20.21 14.66
N LEU A 95 -18.64 -20.48 13.37
CA LEU A 95 -18.13 -21.78 12.93
C LEU A 95 -16.80 -22.13 13.59
N LEU A 96 -15.89 -21.15 13.78
CA LEU A 96 -14.63 -21.37 14.50
C LEU A 96 -14.84 -21.66 15.98
N GLN A 97 -15.80 -21.00 16.65
CA GLN A 97 -16.20 -21.32 18.02
C GLN A 97 -16.75 -22.74 18.12
N CYS A 98 -17.64 -23.14 17.20
CA CYS A 98 -18.17 -24.51 17.13
C CYS A 98 -17.05 -25.55 16.89
N CYS A 99 -16.11 -25.28 15.97
CA CYS A 99 -14.96 -26.15 15.72
C CYS A 99 -14.00 -26.26 16.92
N ALA A 100 -13.95 -25.26 17.81
CA ALA A 100 -13.15 -25.34 19.03
C ALA A 100 -13.71 -26.36 20.04
N GLY A 101 -15.04 -26.59 20.03
CA GLY A 101 -15.71 -27.60 20.84
C GLY A 101 -15.66 -29.01 20.25
N SER A 102 -15.73 -29.13 18.91
CA SER A 102 -15.90 -30.42 18.22
C SER A 102 -14.69 -31.36 18.24
N ARG A 103 -13.53 -30.87 18.69
CA ARG A 103 -12.23 -31.58 18.71
C ARG A 103 -11.76 -32.13 17.34
N SER A 104 -12.39 -31.71 16.23
CA SER A 104 -12.09 -32.22 14.89
C SER A 104 -11.21 -31.27 14.08
N LEU A 105 -9.96 -31.67 13.83
CA LEU A 105 -9.07 -30.98 12.89
C LEU A 105 -9.64 -30.93 11.46
N ALA A 106 -10.47 -31.90 11.06
CA ALA A 106 -11.11 -31.91 9.75
C ALA A 106 -12.11 -30.75 9.60
N SER A 107 -12.93 -30.50 10.62
CA SER A 107 -13.85 -29.35 10.66
C SER A 107 -13.10 -28.02 10.59
N VAL A 108 -12.01 -27.87 11.36
CA VAL A 108 -11.18 -26.65 11.33
C VAL A 108 -10.55 -26.42 9.95
N ARG A 109 -10.02 -27.46 9.30
CA ARG A 109 -9.45 -27.36 7.93
C ARG A 109 -10.52 -26.99 6.89
N LYS A 110 -11.72 -27.56 6.96
CA LYS A 110 -12.86 -27.17 6.10
C LYS A 110 -13.21 -25.69 6.31
N THR A 111 -13.39 -25.23 7.56
CA THR A 111 -13.69 -23.82 7.87
C THR A 111 -12.56 -22.86 7.42
N HIS A 112 -11.29 -23.22 7.60
CA HIS A 112 -10.13 -22.46 7.12
C HIS A 112 -10.15 -22.29 5.58
N TYR A 113 -10.49 -23.35 4.85
CA TYR A 113 -10.66 -23.29 3.39
C TYR A 113 -11.78 -22.33 2.98
N LEU A 114 -12.95 -22.42 3.62
CA LEU A 114 -14.09 -21.52 3.34
C LEU A 114 -13.77 -20.06 3.63
N ILE A 115 -13.09 -19.76 4.75
CA ILE A 115 -12.63 -18.39 5.10
C ILE A 115 -11.68 -17.85 4.03
N THR A 116 -10.70 -18.66 3.62
CA THR A 116 -9.68 -18.24 2.65
C THR A 116 -10.27 -17.99 1.27
N ARG A 117 -11.26 -18.79 0.86
CA ARG A 117 -11.94 -18.67 -0.45
C ARG A 117 -12.89 -17.47 -0.50
N SER A 118 -13.66 -17.23 0.56
CA SER A 118 -14.69 -16.17 0.60
C SER A 118 -14.15 -14.78 0.93
N GLN A 119 -13.11 -14.68 1.76
CA GLN A 119 -12.66 -13.42 2.34
C GLN A 119 -11.12 -13.30 2.27
N PRO A 120 -10.50 -13.09 1.10
CA PRO A 120 -9.03 -13.05 0.95
C PRO A 120 -8.33 -11.95 1.79
N LYS A 121 -9.08 -10.96 2.27
CA LYS A 121 -8.61 -9.88 3.17
C LYS A 121 -9.04 -10.07 4.63
N THR A 122 -9.32 -11.31 5.09
CA THR A 122 -9.84 -11.54 6.45
C THR A 122 -8.95 -10.92 7.54
N SER A 123 -9.60 -10.30 8.53
CA SER A 123 -8.98 -9.66 9.69
C SER A 123 -7.97 -10.58 10.39
N THR A 124 -6.86 -9.99 10.82
CA THR A 124 -5.81 -10.66 11.61
C THR A 124 -6.38 -11.41 12.81
N LEU A 125 -7.45 -10.88 13.44
CA LEU A 125 -8.12 -11.48 14.60
C LEU A 125 -8.67 -12.88 14.29
N VAL A 126 -9.30 -13.10 13.13
CA VAL A 126 -9.86 -14.40 12.74
C VAL A 126 -8.76 -15.43 12.53
N PHE A 127 -7.64 -15.01 11.92
CA PHE A 127 -6.47 -15.88 11.74
C PHE A 127 -5.75 -16.18 13.07
N SER A 128 -5.66 -15.21 13.99
CA SER A 128 -5.13 -15.46 15.34
C SER A 128 -6.00 -16.44 16.13
N TYR A 129 -7.32 -16.34 16.00
CA TYR A 129 -8.27 -17.25 16.64
C TYR A 129 -8.21 -18.66 16.03
N LEU A 130 -8.17 -18.76 14.70
CA LEU A 130 -8.00 -20.02 13.98
C LEU A 130 -6.64 -20.69 14.28
N ALA A 131 -5.55 -19.94 14.40
CA ALA A 131 -4.25 -20.45 14.84
C ALA A 131 -4.33 -21.03 16.27
N SER A 132 -5.01 -20.33 17.19
CA SER A 132 -5.26 -20.81 18.56
C SER A 132 -6.05 -22.12 18.57
N ILE A 133 -7.07 -22.26 17.71
CA ILE A 133 -7.85 -23.51 17.58
C ILE A 133 -6.97 -24.65 17.04
N TYR A 134 -6.18 -24.42 16.00
CA TYR A 134 -5.24 -25.43 15.50
C TYR A 134 -4.25 -25.89 16.58
N CYS A 135 -3.67 -24.96 17.35
CA CYS A 135 -2.80 -25.30 18.48
C CYS A 135 -3.52 -26.12 19.56
N LYS A 136 -4.76 -25.74 19.94
CA LYS A 136 -5.58 -26.47 20.93
C LYS A 136 -5.91 -27.90 20.50
N LEU A 137 -5.97 -28.17 19.20
CA LEU A 137 -6.28 -29.49 18.63
C LEU A 137 -5.05 -30.25 18.12
N GLY A 138 -3.84 -29.83 18.47
CA GLY A 138 -2.59 -30.50 18.07
C GLY A 138 -2.17 -30.31 16.61
N GLY A 139 -2.89 -29.51 15.83
CA GLY A 139 -2.59 -29.14 14.44
C GLY A 139 -1.45 -28.13 14.33
N LEU A 140 -0.31 -28.37 14.98
CA LEU A 140 0.82 -27.45 15.05
C LEU A 140 1.41 -27.14 13.66
N THR A 141 1.38 -28.10 12.74
CA THR A 141 1.80 -27.92 11.35
C THR A 141 0.86 -26.98 10.59
N ASP A 142 -0.46 -27.15 10.72
CA ASP A 142 -1.46 -26.25 10.14
C ASP A 142 -1.39 -24.84 10.76
N ALA A 143 -1.25 -24.74 12.09
CA ALA A 143 -1.09 -23.48 12.80
C ALA A 143 0.16 -22.74 12.31
N ARG A 144 1.28 -23.44 12.21
CA ARG A 144 2.53 -22.91 11.67
C ARG A 144 2.37 -22.52 10.20
N GLN A 145 1.77 -23.34 9.34
CA GLN A 145 1.57 -23.01 7.94
C GLN A 145 0.65 -21.80 7.75
N LEU A 146 -0.40 -21.66 8.56
CA LEU A 146 -1.30 -20.51 8.57
C LEU A 146 -0.58 -19.24 9.02
N LEU A 147 0.21 -19.32 10.09
CA LEU A 147 1.05 -18.22 10.53
C LEU A 147 2.10 -17.90 9.47
N ASP A 148 2.82 -18.88 8.92
CA ASP A 148 3.82 -18.73 7.86
C ASP A 148 3.20 -18.20 6.54
N LYS A 149 1.91 -18.43 6.28
CA LYS A 149 1.16 -17.84 5.15
C LYS A 149 0.66 -16.41 5.43
N LYS A 150 0.58 -15.98 6.69
CA LYS A 150 0.39 -14.58 7.11
C LYS A 150 1.70 -13.84 7.39
N LEU A 151 2.77 -14.57 7.70
CA LEU A 151 4.16 -14.13 7.90
C LEU A 151 4.94 -14.17 6.58
N GLN A 152 4.39 -14.82 5.54
CA GLN A 152 4.24 -14.27 4.19
C GLN A 152 3.43 -12.95 4.22
N LYS A 153 3.87 -12.01 5.06
CA LYS A 153 4.12 -10.67 4.54
C LYS A 153 4.89 -10.89 3.24
N PRO A 154 4.66 -10.13 2.15
CA PRO A 154 5.74 -10.00 1.19
C PRO A 154 6.99 -9.71 2.02
N LYS A 155 8.11 -10.40 1.79
CA LYS A 155 9.39 -9.92 2.32
C LYS A 155 9.34 -8.42 2.07
N PRO A 156 9.57 -7.56 3.07
CA PRO A 156 10.03 -6.24 2.73
C PRO A 156 11.39 -6.49 2.08
N GLY A 157 11.36 -6.77 0.76
CA GLY A 157 12.28 -6.20 -0.20
C GLY A 157 12.43 -4.80 0.29
N ASN A 158 13.61 -4.58 0.86
CA ASN A 158 13.77 -3.68 1.98
C ASN A 158 13.78 -2.31 1.32
N LYS A 159 12.60 -1.75 1.03
CA LYS A 159 12.47 -0.60 0.14
C LYS A 159 13.33 0.57 0.60
N ARG A 160 13.62 0.63 1.90
CA ARG A 160 14.65 1.48 2.50
C ARG A 160 16.05 1.14 1.98
N LYS A 161 16.57 -0.09 2.20
CA LYS A 161 17.84 -0.58 1.63
C LYS A 161 17.89 -0.42 0.11
N GLU A 162 16.87 -0.85 -0.64
CA GLU A 162 16.76 -0.71 -2.10
C GLU A 162 16.78 0.77 -2.53
N THR A 163 16.16 1.68 -1.77
CA THR A 163 16.27 3.13 -2.00
C THR A 163 17.68 3.63 -1.73
N TYR A 164 18.33 3.19 -0.66
CA TYR A 164 19.71 3.56 -0.33
C TYR A 164 20.72 3.02 -1.35
N GLU A 165 20.50 1.82 -1.89
CA GLU A 165 21.24 1.23 -2.99
C GLU A 165 20.98 2.01 -4.29
N LYS A 166 19.72 2.28 -4.65
CA LYS A 166 19.42 3.05 -5.86
C LYS A 166 19.91 4.51 -5.79
N VAL A 167 19.94 5.14 -4.61
CA VAL A 167 20.60 6.44 -4.44
C VAL A 167 22.10 6.36 -4.73
N ARG A 168 22.80 5.30 -4.28
CA ARG A 168 24.22 5.10 -4.55
C ARG A 168 24.51 4.86 -6.03
N GLU A 169 23.69 4.04 -6.68
CA GLU A 169 23.73 3.82 -8.13
C GLU A 169 23.54 5.15 -8.89
N LEU A 170 22.45 5.87 -8.64
CA LEU A 170 22.18 7.16 -9.27
C LEU A 170 23.29 8.17 -9.02
N HIS A 171 23.86 8.20 -7.81
CA HIS A 171 24.95 9.11 -7.47
C HIS A 171 26.24 8.80 -8.26
N LYS A 172 26.51 7.51 -8.54
CA LYS A 172 27.59 7.09 -9.44
C LYS A 172 27.29 7.48 -10.89
N GLU A 173 26.10 7.13 -11.39
CA GLU A 173 25.64 7.43 -12.76
C GLU A 173 25.69 8.94 -13.06
N ILE A 174 25.27 9.82 -12.13
CA ILE A 174 25.37 11.27 -12.35
C ILE A 174 26.81 11.80 -12.26
N ARG A 175 27.69 11.22 -11.43
CA ARG A 175 29.13 11.59 -11.38
C ARG A 175 29.81 11.27 -12.71
N GLU A 176 29.48 10.14 -13.33
CA GLU A 176 30.01 9.73 -14.64
C GLU A 176 29.64 10.72 -15.76
N ILE A 177 28.54 11.47 -15.64
CA ILE A 177 28.15 12.54 -16.57
C ILE A 177 28.47 13.97 -16.07
N GLY A 178 29.35 14.11 -15.07
CA GLY A 178 29.91 15.40 -14.64
C GLY A 178 29.27 16.05 -13.41
N TYR A 179 28.48 15.33 -12.61
CA TYR A 179 28.03 15.84 -11.31
C TYR A 179 29.21 15.96 -10.32
N VAL A 180 29.37 17.15 -9.74
CA VAL A 180 30.29 17.42 -8.62
C VAL A 180 29.44 17.91 -7.42
N PRO A 181 29.57 17.32 -6.22
CA PRO A 181 28.87 17.80 -5.04
C PRO A 181 29.29 19.20 -4.61
N ASP A 182 28.32 20.04 -4.25
CA ASP A 182 28.60 21.37 -3.72
C ASP A 182 28.41 21.39 -2.20
N THR A 183 29.49 21.06 -1.48
CA THR A 183 29.50 20.90 -0.01
C THR A 183 29.18 22.19 0.75
N ARG A 184 29.20 23.37 0.09
CA ARG A 184 28.74 24.66 0.65
C ARG A 184 27.27 24.66 1.05
N TYR A 185 26.46 23.72 0.54
CA TYR A 185 25.08 23.52 0.97
C TYR A 185 24.93 22.69 2.27
N VAL A 186 26.03 22.23 2.87
CA VAL A 186 26.05 21.55 4.18
C VAL A 186 26.65 22.49 5.22
N LEU A 187 25.81 22.99 6.13
CA LEU A 187 26.19 23.93 7.19
C LEU A 187 26.81 23.26 8.43
N GLN A 188 26.95 21.93 8.42
CA GLN A 188 27.55 21.18 9.52
C GLN A 188 29.08 21.23 9.39
N ASP A 189 29.75 21.53 10.50
CA ASP A 189 31.22 21.51 10.58
C ASP A 189 31.68 20.06 10.80
N ILE A 190 31.86 19.37 9.69
CA ILE A 190 32.28 17.96 9.55
C ILE A 190 33.26 17.86 8.37
N ASP A 191 33.92 16.72 8.22
CA ASP A 191 34.79 16.41 7.08
C ASP A 191 34.05 16.49 5.73
N GLU A 192 34.78 16.79 4.65
CA GLU A 192 34.18 17.01 3.33
C GLU A 192 33.53 15.72 2.79
N GLU A 193 34.10 14.55 3.07
CA GLU A 193 33.53 13.25 2.74
C GLU A 193 32.15 13.05 3.41
N ALA A 194 32.01 13.40 4.69
CA ALA A 194 30.73 13.39 5.39
C ALA A 194 29.75 14.44 4.86
N LYS A 195 30.21 15.62 4.39
CA LYS A 195 29.36 16.59 3.68
C LYS A 195 28.84 16.02 2.36
N GLU A 196 29.69 15.42 1.53
CA GLU A 196 29.26 14.75 0.28
C GLU A 196 28.23 13.64 0.58
N GLN A 197 28.49 12.82 1.60
CA GLN A 197 27.57 11.76 2.01
C GLN A 197 26.23 12.30 2.51
N SER A 198 26.23 13.44 3.21
CA SER A 198 25.02 14.15 3.65
C SER A 198 24.19 14.60 2.44
N LEU A 199 24.81 15.28 1.46
CA LEU A 199 24.16 15.70 0.20
C LEU A 199 23.56 14.51 -0.56
N MET A 200 24.30 13.39 -0.66
CA MET A 200 23.82 12.18 -1.33
C MET A 200 22.53 11.63 -0.71
N TYR A 201 22.34 11.80 0.60
CA TYR A 201 21.16 11.31 1.33
C TYR A 201 20.12 12.38 1.65
N HIS A 202 20.15 13.52 0.96
CA HIS A 202 19.05 14.49 0.97
C HIS A 202 17.70 13.87 0.57
N SER A 203 16.63 14.43 1.15
CA SER A 203 15.27 13.90 1.04
C SER A 203 14.78 13.78 -0.41
N GLU A 204 15.17 14.72 -1.26
CA GLU A 204 14.89 14.79 -2.68
C GLU A 204 15.39 13.56 -3.44
N ARG A 205 16.64 13.17 -3.19
CA ARG A 205 17.30 12.03 -3.86
C ARG A 205 16.69 10.71 -3.40
N LEU A 206 16.42 10.58 -2.10
CA LEU A 206 15.72 9.43 -1.53
C LEU A 206 14.29 9.31 -2.09
N ALA A 207 13.58 10.42 -2.31
CA ALA A 207 12.25 10.42 -2.92
C ALA A 207 12.28 9.95 -4.39
N ILE A 208 13.27 10.42 -5.17
CA ILE A 208 13.46 10.00 -6.57
C ILE A 208 13.79 8.51 -6.64
N ALA A 209 14.81 8.05 -5.91
CA ALA A 209 15.22 6.65 -5.88
C ALA A 209 14.05 5.73 -5.45
N PHE A 210 13.29 6.11 -4.41
CA PHE A 210 12.10 5.36 -4.00
C PHE A 210 11.01 5.35 -5.09
N GLY A 211 10.83 6.47 -5.78
CA GLY A 211 9.91 6.61 -6.92
C GLY A 211 10.28 5.69 -8.08
N LEU A 212 11.57 5.62 -8.43
CA LEU A 212 12.09 4.75 -9.50
C LEU A 212 11.88 3.27 -9.18
N ILE A 213 12.26 2.80 -7.98
CA ILE A 213 12.05 1.38 -7.59
C ILE A 213 10.56 1.01 -7.43
N SER A 214 9.68 2.00 -7.31
CA SER A 214 8.24 1.79 -7.10
C SER A 214 7.38 2.07 -8.34
N THR A 215 7.97 2.44 -9.49
CA THR A 215 7.21 2.77 -10.71
C THR A 215 7.88 2.22 -11.98
N PRO A 216 7.11 1.75 -12.98
CA PRO A 216 7.65 1.27 -14.25
C PRO A 216 8.55 2.30 -14.96
N PRO A 217 9.54 1.87 -15.77
CA PRO A 217 10.31 2.73 -16.67
C PRO A 217 9.43 3.72 -17.45
N GLY A 218 9.96 4.91 -17.75
CA GLY A 218 9.22 6.00 -18.40
C GLY A 218 8.15 6.70 -17.54
N THR A 219 7.77 6.17 -16.37
CA THR A 219 6.74 6.83 -15.52
C THR A 219 7.26 8.15 -14.94
N THR A 220 6.57 9.25 -15.24
CA THR A 220 6.79 10.58 -14.66
C THR A 220 6.71 10.52 -13.13
N LEU A 221 7.74 11.03 -12.45
CA LEU A 221 7.77 11.09 -10.99
C LEU A 221 7.24 12.45 -10.51
N ARG A 222 6.27 12.46 -9.58
CA ARG A 222 5.78 13.69 -8.95
C ARG A 222 6.11 13.72 -7.47
N ILE A 223 6.95 14.66 -7.05
CA ILE A 223 7.49 14.77 -5.70
C ILE A 223 7.06 16.10 -5.08
N MET A 224 6.44 16.05 -3.90
CA MET A 224 6.02 17.24 -3.15
C MET A 224 6.92 17.38 -1.92
N LYS A 225 7.60 18.53 -1.76
CA LYS A 225 8.49 18.87 -0.64
C LYS A 225 7.98 20.13 0.08
N ASN A 226 8.10 20.15 1.41
CA ASN A 226 7.66 21.30 2.23
C ASN A 226 8.72 22.40 2.41
N LEU A 227 9.97 22.15 2.00
CA LEU A 227 11.10 23.07 2.08
C LEU A 227 11.61 23.35 0.65
N ARG A 228 12.19 24.53 0.42
CA ARG A 228 12.91 24.88 -0.81
C ARG A 228 13.96 23.79 -1.15
N ILE A 229 14.16 23.51 -2.43
CA ILE A 229 15.27 22.64 -2.87
C ILE A 229 16.61 23.37 -2.70
N CYS A 230 17.68 22.67 -2.28
CA CYS A 230 19.02 23.28 -2.25
C CYS A 230 19.66 23.25 -3.66
N GLY A 231 20.61 24.15 -3.95
CA GLY A 231 21.21 24.27 -5.28
C GLY A 231 21.93 22.99 -5.73
N ASP A 232 22.63 22.30 -4.82
CA ASP A 232 23.21 20.98 -5.08
C ASP A 232 22.15 19.95 -5.51
N CYS A 233 21.05 19.82 -4.77
CA CYS A 233 19.99 18.89 -5.16
C CYS A 233 19.30 19.33 -6.45
N HIS A 234 19.12 20.63 -6.69
CA HIS A 234 18.61 21.13 -7.96
C HIS A 234 19.47 20.69 -9.15
N ASN A 235 20.79 20.77 -9.01
CA ASN A 235 21.76 20.33 -10.02
C ASN A 235 21.80 18.80 -10.16
N ALA A 236 21.76 18.05 -9.06
CA ALA A 236 21.71 16.60 -9.09
C ALA A 236 20.41 16.08 -9.74
N VAL A 237 19.25 16.69 -9.46
CA VAL A 237 17.96 16.26 -10.02
C VAL A 237 17.88 16.51 -11.53
N LYS A 238 18.46 17.60 -12.04
CA LYS A 238 18.65 17.82 -13.49
C LYS A 238 19.39 16.64 -14.13
N LEU A 239 20.54 16.25 -13.58
CA LEU A 239 21.34 15.14 -14.11
C LEU A 239 20.65 13.79 -13.93
N MET A 240 19.96 13.56 -12.81
CA MET A 240 19.13 12.37 -12.60
C MET A 240 18.04 12.25 -13.65
N SER A 241 17.31 13.33 -14.01
CA SER A 241 16.23 13.25 -15.01
C SER A 241 16.75 12.82 -16.40
N LYS A 242 18.00 13.19 -16.73
CA LYS A 242 18.69 12.76 -17.95
C LYS A 242 19.10 11.28 -17.87
N VAL A 243 19.73 10.87 -16.78
CA VAL A 243 20.20 9.47 -16.56
C VAL A 243 19.04 8.47 -16.57
N VAL A 244 17.91 8.81 -15.95
CA VAL A 244 16.79 7.87 -15.79
C VAL A 244 15.74 7.98 -16.90
N GLU A 245 15.97 8.85 -17.89
CA GLU A 245 15.09 9.11 -19.05
C GLU A 245 13.61 9.34 -18.65
N ARG A 246 13.37 10.13 -17.60
CA ARG A 246 12.03 10.46 -17.10
C ARG A 246 11.91 11.93 -16.74
N GLU A 247 10.73 12.50 -17.00
CA GLU A 247 10.35 13.76 -16.37
C GLU A 247 10.16 13.59 -14.87
N ILE A 248 10.79 14.46 -14.09
CA ILE A 248 10.62 14.58 -12.65
C ILE A 248 9.99 15.95 -12.38
N ILE A 249 8.78 15.95 -11.84
CA ILE A 249 8.07 17.17 -11.43
C ILE A 249 8.20 17.29 -9.92
N MET A 250 8.94 18.29 -9.45
CA MET A 250 9.08 18.57 -8.03
C MET A 250 8.38 19.87 -7.66
N ARG A 251 7.49 19.82 -6.67
CA ARG A 251 6.96 21.02 -6.02
C ARG A 251 7.72 21.25 -4.72
N ASP A 252 8.22 22.47 -4.52
CA ASP A 252 8.69 22.91 -3.21
C ASP A 252 7.76 23.97 -2.59
N ASN A 253 8.22 24.71 -1.59
CA ASN A 253 7.42 25.76 -0.95
C ASN A 253 7.41 27.12 -1.68
N LYS A 254 8.06 27.23 -2.85
CA LYS A 254 8.11 28.43 -3.70
C LYS A 254 7.48 28.19 -5.07
N ARG A 255 7.80 27.08 -5.74
CA ARG A 255 7.45 26.85 -7.15
C ARG A 255 7.31 25.37 -7.51
N PHE A 256 6.93 25.12 -8.76
CA PHE A 256 7.10 23.84 -9.42
C PHE A 256 8.37 23.87 -10.28
N HIS A 257 9.10 22.77 -10.25
CA HIS A 257 10.31 22.50 -11.00
C HIS A 257 10.02 21.30 -11.90
N HIS A 258 10.08 21.48 -13.22
CA HIS A 258 10.00 20.38 -14.19
C HIS A 258 11.41 20.07 -14.67
N PHE A 259 11.91 18.90 -14.29
CA PHE A 259 13.22 18.40 -14.70
C PHE A 259 13.06 17.41 -15.85
N ARG A 260 13.72 17.70 -16.97
CA ARG A 260 13.74 16.86 -18.17
C ARG A 260 15.09 17.04 -18.87
N ASP A 261 15.70 15.93 -19.29
CA ASP A 261 16.91 15.89 -20.14
C ASP A 261 18.12 16.73 -19.67
N GLY A 262 18.27 16.97 -18.36
CA GLY A 262 19.36 17.78 -17.80
C GLY A 262 18.99 19.23 -17.53
N VAL A 263 17.76 19.65 -17.83
CA VAL A 263 17.29 21.03 -17.71
C VAL A 263 16.15 21.12 -16.70
N CYS A 264 16.07 22.24 -15.98
CA CYS A 264 14.92 22.57 -15.14
C CYS A 264 14.16 23.78 -15.70
N SER A 265 12.83 23.74 -15.67
CA SER A 265 11.95 24.85 -16.05
C SER A 265 12.13 26.13 -15.22
N CYS A 266 12.85 26.09 -14.10
CA CYS A 266 13.04 27.25 -13.23
C CYS A 266 14.16 28.21 -13.67
N GLY A 267 14.98 27.84 -14.66
CA GLY A 267 16.11 28.66 -15.14
C GLY A 267 17.21 28.89 -14.10
N ASP A 268 17.45 27.91 -13.23
CA ASP A 268 18.43 27.98 -12.14
C ASP A 268 18.16 29.06 -11.07
N PHE A 269 16.90 29.42 -10.86
CA PHE A 269 16.46 30.28 -9.75
C PHE A 269 16.05 29.50 -8.47
N TRP A 270 16.36 28.20 -8.40
CA TRP A 270 15.90 27.18 -7.43
C TRP A 270 15.10 27.72 -6.24
#